data_AF-A0AA35T004-F1
#
_entry.id   AF-A0AA35T004-F1
#
_cell.length_a   1.000
_cell.length_b   1.000
_cell.length_c   1.000
_cell.angle_alpha   90.00
_cell.angle_beta   90.00
_cell.angle_gamma   90.00
#
_symmetry.space_group_name_H-M   'P 1'
#
loop_
_entity.id
_entity.type
_entity.pdbx_description
1 polymer ?
#
loop_
_entity_poly.entity_id
_entity_poly.type
_entity_poly.pdbx_seq_one_letter_code
_entity_poly.pdbx_strand_id
1 'polypeptide(L)'
;MSVGKLSSKRLHYCPVHKAEVLKLYCETCEKVVCRDCTLVEHRQHNYKFIQDARNQIDGEMRSLKSDVERKFAIFRHDLQEIKRVETATTGHPEVVKADINCFFDNLVHAIEARRSFLLKQAEAVCQKDFKQVCADKLFHEVTISHISAVFGLVNKALKCINDTEMVLTALQSINQLRIIAGREWENSDFANVVLFTPVFEFQKETLTVGEIGGIGFRVADSKGLEMVNPSGCVRLNASYVFKVSCDTAEGPLVDGRTGREVSLHQANTLH
;
A
#
# COMPACT_ATOMS: atom_id res chain seq x y z
N MET A 1 88.00 -6.67 17.64
CA MET A 1 88.24 -5.89 16.41
C MET A 1 87.18 -6.28 15.41
N SER A 2 86.17 -5.43 15.22
CA SER A 2 85.01 -5.72 14.36
C SER A 2 85.26 -5.12 12.98
N VAL A 3 85.48 -5.97 11.98
CA VAL A 3 85.72 -5.57 10.59
C VAL A 3 84.43 -4.95 10.03
N GLY A 4 84.49 -3.67 9.69
CA GLY A 4 83.38 -2.90 9.13
C GLY A 4 82.95 -3.40 7.76
N LYS A 5 81.65 -3.60 7.59
CA LYS A 5 81.02 -4.00 6.33
C LYS A 5 80.93 -2.78 5.40
N LEU A 6 81.94 -2.60 4.53
CA LEU A 6 81.90 -1.62 3.44
C LEU A 6 80.87 -2.10 2.40
N SER A 7 79.68 -1.50 2.41
CA SER A 7 78.66 -1.74 1.37
C SER A 7 79.16 -1.20 0.03
N SER A 8 79.45 -2.07 -0.93
CA SER A 8 79.82 -1.69 -2.29
C SER A 8 78.64 -0.97 -2.96
N LYS A 9 78.74 0.36 -3.14
CA LYS A 9 77.72 1.16 -3.84
C LYS A 9 77.77 0.80 -5.33
N ARG A 10 76.71 0.18 -5.87
CA ARG A 10 76.55 -0.01 -7.31
C ARG A 10 76.62 1.36 -8.00
N LEU A 11 77.57 1.53 -8.92
CA LEU A 11 77.71 2.74 -9.72
C LEU A 11 76.79 2.63 -10.94
N HIS A 12 76.10 3.72 -11.26
CA HIS A 12 75.28 3.84 -12.46
C HIS A 12 76.03 4.71 -13.48
N TYR A 13 76.24 4.18 -14.68
CA TYR A 13 76.99 4.86 -15.74
C TYR A 13 76.06 5.61 -16.68
N CYS A 14 76.57 6.70 -17.27
CA CYS A 14 75.81 7.49 -18.22
C CYS A 14 75.57 6.69 -19.51
N PRO A 15 74.34 6.66 -20.04
CA PRO A 15 74.04 5.95 -21.29
C PRO A 15 74.71 6.60 -22.51
N VAL A 16 75.01 7.90 -22.46
CA VAL A 16 75.68 8.67 -23.53
C VAL A 16 77.20 8.60 -23.36
N HIS A 17 77.69 8.92 -22.16
CA HIS A 17 79.12 8.92 -21.82
C HIS A 17 79.45 7.65 -21.03
N LYS A 18 79.63 6.52 -21.73
CA LYS A 18 79.67 5.17 -21.13
C LYS A 18 80.72 4.95 -20.03
N ALA A 19 81.80 5.74 -20.02
CA ALA A 19 82.85 5.69 -18.99
C ALA A 19 82.54 6.58 -17.76
N GLU A 20 81.59 7.51 -17.90
CA GLU A 20 81.26 8.48 -16.87
C GLU A 20 80.16 7.99 -15.93
N VAL A 21 80.33 8.27 -14.64
CA VAL A 21 79.37 7.90 -13.60
C VAL A 21 78.32 9.01 -13.43
N LEU A 22 77.06 8.61 -13.33
CA LEU A 22 75.94 9.47 -12.98
C LEU A 22 76.07 9.96 -11.52
N LYS A 23 76.29 11.27 -11.33
CA LYS A 23 76.50 11.87 -10.00
C LYS A 23 75.74 13.18 -9.76
N LEU A 24 75.12 13.73 -10.81
CA LEU A 24 74.42 15.01 -10.77
C LEU A 24 72.93 14.79 -11.07
N TYR A 25 72.07 15.59 -10.47
CA TYR A 25 70.65 15.70 -10.81
C TYR A 25 70.43 17.06 -11.45
N CYS A 26 69.96 17.06 -12.69
CA CYS A 26 69.53 18.27 -13.40
C CYS A 26 68.09 18.58 -13.00
N GLU A 27 67.87 19.67 -12.26
CA GLU A 27 66.56 20.09 -11.77
C GLU A 27 65.66 20.54 -12.92
N THR A 28 66.21 21.25 -13.90
CA THR A 28 65.45 21.74 -15.07
C THR A 28 64.87 20.61 -15.92
N CYS A 29 65.55 19.45 -15.97
CA CYS A 29 65.13 18.31 -16.77
C CYS A 29 64.57 17.14 -15.94
N GLU A 30 64.62 17.26 -14.61
CA GLU A 30 64.29 16.22 -13.64
C GLU A 30 65.00 14.87 -13.91
N LYS A 31 66.27 14.92 -14.32
CA LYS A 31 67.04 13.73 -14.74
C LYS A 31 68.37 13.62 -14.02
N VAL A 32 68.83 12.39 -13.84
CA VAL A 32 70.19 12.11 -13.37
C VAL A 32 71.16 12.17 -14.55
N VAL A 33 72.23 12.95 -14.44
CA VAL A 33 73.21 13.24 -15.49
C VAL A 33 74.65 13.03 -14.98
N CYS A 34 75.60 12.84 -15.90
CA CYS A 34 77.03 12.84 -15.59
C CYS A 34 77.65 14.23 -15.79
N ARG A 35 78.93 14.38 -15.47
CA ARG A 35 79.65 15.66 -15.65
C ARG A 35 79.67 16.09 -17.11
N ASP A 36 79.99 15.20 -18.04
CA ASP A 36 80.09 15.53 -19.46
C ASP A 36 78.74 16.00 -20.03
N CYS A 37 77.64 15.37 -19.63
CA CYS A 37 76.28 15.82 -19.97
C CYS A 37 76.04 17.30 -19.58
N THR A 38 76.62 17.78 -18.48
CA THR A 38 76.49 19.19 -18.08
C THR A 38 77.29 20.17 -18.93
N LEU A 39 78.27 19.71 -19.70
CA LEU A 39 79.10 20.56 -20.56
C LEU A 39 78.56 20.66 -21.99
N VAL A 40 77.82 19.64 -22.44
CA VAL A 40 77.23 19.59 -23.79
C VAL A 40 75.74 19.92 -23.79
N GLU A 41 74.91 19.12 -23.11
CA GLU A 41 73.45 19.19 -23.24
C GLU A 41 72.77 20.03 -22.15
N HIS A 42 73.33 20.07 -20.93
CA HIS A 42 72.72 20.74 -19.78
C HIS A 42 73.48 22.00 -19.32
N ARG A 43 74.13 22.69 -20.27
CA ARG A 43 75.11 23.76 -20.00
C ARG A 43 74.57 24.98 -19.25
N GLN A 44 73.27 25.24 -19.36
CA GLN A 44 72.58 26.37 -18.72
C GLN A 44 71.48 25.92 -17.75
N HIS A 45 71.43 24.64 -17.40
CA HIS A 45 70.43 24.13 -16.47
C HIS A 45 70.94 24.13 -15.04
N ASN A 46 70.02 24.21 -14.09
CA ASN A 46 70.35 24.02 -12.69
C ASN A 46 70.57 22.54 -12.42
N TYR A 47 71.69 22.21 -11.81
CA TYR A 47 72.02 20.87 -11.38
C TYR A 47 72.71 20.89 -10.02
N LYS A 48 72.55 19.80 -9.29
CA LYS A 48 73.13 19.58 -7.95
C LYS A 48 73.63 18.17 -7.80
N PHE A 49 74.41 17.90 -6.76
CA PHE A 49 74.84 16.54 -6.48
C PHE A 49 73.65 15.66 -6.10
N ILE A 50 73.72 14.39 -6.48
CA ILE A 50 72.67 13.41 -6.18
C ILE A 50 72.41 13.29 -4.68
N GLN A 51 73.42 13.51 -3.83
CA GLN A 51 73.26 13.48 -2.38
C GLN A 51 72.34 14.61 -1.89
N ASP A 52 72.44 15.80 -2.47
CA ASP A 52 71.63 16.96 -2.11
C ASP A 52 70.21 16.82 -2.67
N ALA A 53 70.08 16.37 -3.92
CA ALA A 53 68.78 16.07 -4.53
C ALA A 53 68.04 14.94 -3.81
N ARG A 54 68.76 13.94 -3.31
CA ARG A 54 68.18 12.79 -2.62
C ARG A 54 67.32 13.23 -1.45
N ASN A 55 67.82 14.11 -0.58
CA ASN A 55 67.10 14.52 0.62
C ASN A 55 65.78 15.23 0.29
N GLN A 56 65.79 16.09 -0.74
CA GLN A 56 64.57 16.76 -1.21
C GLN A 56 63.58 15.76 -1.78
N ILE A 57 64.02 14.89 -2.70
CA ILE A 57 63.16 13.91 -3.37
C ILE A 57 62.60 12.89 -2.35
N ASP A 58 63.40 12.45 -1.37
CA ASP A 58 62.94 11.55 -0.30
C ASP A 58 61.85 12.23 0.55
N GLY A 59 62.01 13.52 0.86
CA GLY A 59 61.03 14.30 1.62
C GLY A 59 59.70 14.44 0.87
N GLU A 60 59.75 14.82 -0.40
CA GLU A 60 58.57 14.94 -1.27
C GLU A 60 57.87 13.58 -1.44
N MET A 61 58.62 12.52 -1.71
CA MET A 61 58.08 11.17 -1.87
C MET A 61 57.38 10.69 -0.60
N ARG A 62 57.95 10.97 0.59
CA ARG A 62 57.32 10.64 1.88
C ARG A 62 56.05 11.44 2.13
N SER A 63 56.05 12.73 1.79
CA SER A 63 54.86 13.58 1.91
C SER A 63 53.73 13.07 1.01
N LEU A 64 54.02 12.87 -0.27
CA LEU A 64 53.05 12.35 -1.25
C LEU A 64 52.53 10.96 -0.86
N LYS A 65 53.42 10.08 -0.40
CA LYS A 65 53.04 8.76 0.11
C LYS A 65 52.04 8.87 1.26
N SER A 66 52.30 9.75 2.24
CA SER A 66 51.39 9.95 3.37
C SER A 66 50.02 10.46 2.92
N ASP A 67 49.98 11.39 1.97
CA ASP A 67 48.72 11.90 1.42
C ASP A 67 47.93 10.83 0.67
N VAL A 68 48.60 10.01 -0.13
CA VAL A 68 47.97 8.91 -0.85
C VAL A 68 47.47 7.83 0.12
N GLU A 69 48.24 7.49 1.16
CA GLU A 69 47.82 6.54 2.20
C GLU A 69 46.57 7.02 2.94
N ARG A 70 46.49 8.32 3.25
CA ARG A 70 45.29 8.93 3.85
C ARG A 70 44.07 8.84 2.92
N LYS A 71 44.22 9.23 1.65
CA LYS A 71 43.13 9.15 0.66
C LYS A 71 42.68 7.71 0.44
N PHE A 72 43.62 6.77 0.40
CA PHE A 72 43.33 5.35 0.26
C PHE A 72 42.54 4.79 1.45
N ALA A 73 42.86 5.21 2.67
CA ALA A 73 42.08 4.86 3.85
C ALA A 73 40.64 5.39 3.78
N ILE A 74 40.45 6.63 3.33
CA ILE A 74 39.12 7.24 3.12
C ILE A 74 38.31 6.42 2.11
N PHE A 75 38.83 6.18 0.90
CA PHE A 75 38.10 5.42 -0.11
C PHE A 75 37.79 3.98 0.32
N ARG A 76 38.68 3.35 1.10
CA ARG A 76 38.40 2.02 1.66
C ARG A 76 37.24 2.06 2.65
N HIS A 77 37.19 3.05 3.52
CA HIS A 77 36.08 3.26 4.45
C HIS A 77 34.77 3.54 3.69
N ASP A 78 34.80 4.44 2.71
CA ASP A 78 33.63 4.81 1.92
C ASP A 78 33.07 3.59 1.16
N LEU A 79 33.94 2.74 0.60
CA LEU A 79 33.50 1.50 -0.04
C LEU A 79 32.83 0.52 0.94
N GLN A 80 33.23 0.50 2.21
CA GLN A 80 32.57 -0.32 3.22
C GLN A 80 31.18 0.23 3.57
N GLU A 81 31.07 1.54 3.73
CA GLU A 81 29.78 2.20 3.99
C GLU A 81 28.82 2.05 2.80
N ILE A 82 29.30 2.23 1.57
CA ILE A 82 28.50 2.02 0.35
C ILE A 82 27.96 0.59 0.31
N LYS A 83 28.80 -0.43 0.56
CA LYS A 83 28.36 -1.83 0.60
C LYS A 83 27.31 -2.07 1.67
N ARG A 84 27.44 -1.46 2.86
CA ARG A 84 26.45 -1.58 3.93
C ARG A 84 25.11 -0.96 3.52
N VAL A 85 25.13 0.19 2.86
CA VAL A 85 23.91 0.84 2.36
C VAL A 85 23.29 0.04 1.22
N GLU A 86 24.09 -0.51 0.31
CA GLU A 86 23.65 -1.36 -0.80
C GLU A 86 22.91 -2.62 -0.30
N THR A 87 23.46 -3.31 0.71
CA THR A 87 22.80 -4.49 1.29
C THR A 87 21.52 -4.13 2.04
N ALA A 88 21.50 -3.01 2.76
CA ALA A 88 20.28 -2.52 3.40
C ALA A 88 19.21 -2.16 2.36
N THR A 89 19.60 -1.51 1.26
CA THR A 89 18.69 -1.04 0.21
C THR A 89 18.18 -2.19 -0.68
N THR A 90 18.93 -3.29 -0.83
CA THR A 90 18.48 -4.44 -1.62
C THR A 90 17.41 -5.28 -0.92
N GLY A 91 17.43 -5.35 0.42
CA GLY A 91 16.39 -6.03 1.20
C GLY A 91 15.14 -5.18 1.48
N HIS A 92 15.27 -3.85 1.45
CA HIS A 92 14.21 -2.93 1.86
C HIS A 92 12.94 -2.92 0.99
N PRO A 93 13.00 -3.04 -0.36
CA PRO A 93 11.80 -2.99 -1.20
C PRO A 93 10.80 -4.10 -0.91
N GLU A 94 11.27 -5.32 -0.60
CA GLU A 94 10.38 -6.45 -0.29
C GLU A 94 9.73 -6.27 1.09
N VAL A 95 10.44 -5.71 2.07
CA VAL A 95 9.86 -5.35 3.38
C VAL A 95 8.80 -4.28 3.22
N VAL A 96 9.08 -3.20 2.48
CA VAL A 96 8.11 -2.11 2.25
C VAL A 96 6.88 -2.63 1.51
N LYS A 97 7.04 -3.49 0.50
CA LYS A 97 5.90 -4.14 -0.17
C LYS A 97 5.08 -4.99 0.79
N ALA A 98 5.73 -5.77 1.66
CA ALA A 98 5.05 -6.62 2.64
C ALA A 98 4.24 -5.77 3.63
N ASP A 99 4.81 -4.66 4.13
CA ASP A 99 4.12 -3.74 5.05
C ASP A 99 2.91 -3.07 4.38
N ILE A 100 3.04 -2.61 3.13
CA ILE A 100 1.93 -2.05 2.35
C ILE A 100 0.82 -3.09 2.20
N ASN A 101 1.15 -4.31 1.76
CA ASN A 101 0.16 -5.36 1.56
C ASN A 101 -0.54 -5.71 2.89
N CYS A 102 0.22 -5.88 3.98
CA CYS A 102 -0.34 -6.16 5.29
C CYS A 102 -1.30 -5.07 5.77
N PHE A 103 -0.96 -3.79 5.55
CA PHE A 103 -1.85 -2.67 5.88
C PHE A 103 -3.19 -2.75 5.12
N PHE A 104 -3.15 -2.98 3.80
CA PHE A 104 -4.38 -3.09 3.01
C PHE A 104 -5.18 -4.36 3.34
N ASP A 105 -4.52 -5.49 3.59
CA ASP A 105 -5.19 -6.72 4.03
C ASP A 105 -5.96 -6.51 5.34
N ASN A 106 -5.38 -5.76 6.28
CA ASN A 106 -6.06 -5.39 7.53
C ASN A 106 -7.27 -4.49 7.30
N LEU A 107 -7.19 -3.53 6.35
CA LEU A 107 -8.34 -2.70 5.99
C LEU A 107 -9.47 -3.53 5.37
N VAL A 108 -9.15 -4.42 4.43
CA VAL A 108 -10.12 -5.33 3.81
C VAL A 108 -10.78 -6.19 4.89
N HIS A 109 -9.98 -6.74 5.81
CA HIS A 109 -10.49 -7.56 6.91
C HIS A 109 -11.48 -6.79 7.80
N ALA A 110 -11.15 -5.54 8.17
CA ALA A 110 -12.03 -4.70 8.99
C ALA A 110 -13.35 -4.36 8.27
N ILE A 111 -13.29 -4.07 6.97
CA ILE A 111 -14.47 -3.79 6.14
C ILE A 111 -15.37 -5.02 6.05
N GLU A 112 -14.81 -6.19 5.76
CA GLU A 112 -15.58 -7.43 5.66
C GLU A 112 -16.17 -7.85 7.02
N ALA A 113 -15.44 -7.63 8.12
CA ALA A 113 -15.98 -7.84 9.47
C ALA A 113 -17.20 -6.93 9.74
N ARG A 114 -17.13 -5.65 9.37
CA ARG A 114 -18.26 -4.72 9.51
C ARG A 114 -19.44 -5.10 8.62
N ARG A 115 -19.19 -5.53 7.38
CA ARG A 115 -20.21 -6.04 6.46
C ARG A 115 -20.94 -7.24 7.07
N SER A 116 -20.19 -8.23 7.56
CA SER A 116 -20.77 -9.43 8.19
C SER A 116 -21.63 -9.06 9.41
N PHE A 117 -21.16 -8.12 10.24
CA PHE A 117 -21.93 -7.63 11.37
C PHE A 117 -23.26 -6.98 10.95
N LEU A 118 -23.24 -6.10 9.94
CA LEU A 118 -24.45 -5.42 9.46
C LEU A 118 -25.45 -6.39 8.83
N LEU A 119 -24.98 -7.39 8.09
CA LEU A 119 -25.84 -8.45 7.53
C LEU A 119 -26.56 -9.23 8.63
N LYS A 120 -25.82 -9.68 9.65
CA LYS A 120 -26.41 -10.38 10.81
C LYS A 120 -27.42 -9.51 11.56
N GLN A 121 -27.13 -8.22 11.70
CA GLN A 121 -28.05 -7.30 12.36
C GLN A 121 -29.34 -7.11 11.53
N ALA A 122 -29.23 -6.95 10.20
CA ALA A 122 -30.38 -6.84 9.31
C ALA A 122 -31.25 -8.11 9.37
N GLU A 123 -30.64 -9.29 9.32
CA GLU A 123 -31.34 -10.58 9.46
C GLU A 123 -32.10 -10.66 10.78
N ALA A 124 -31.47 -10.27 11.90
CA ALA A 124 -32.09 -10.32 13.21
C ALA A 124 -33.32 -9.40 13.32
N VAL A 125 -33.24 -8.18 12.77
CA VAL A 125 -34.37 -7.24 12.74
C VAL A 125 -35.50 -7.79 11.87
N CYS A 126 -35.19 -8.20 10.63
CA CYS A 126 -36.18 -8.80 9.74
C CYS A 126 -36.86 -10.03 10.35
N GLN A 127 -36.11 -10.89 11.05
CA GLN A 127 -36.68 -12.07 11.70
C GLN A 127 -37.61 -11.70 12.85
N LYS A 128 -37.25 -10.68 13.64
CA LYS A 128 -38.09 -10.18 14.73
C LYS A 128 -39.40 -9.63 14.19
N ASP A 129 -39.34 -8.78 13.17
CA ASP A 129 -40.51 -8.16 12.55
C ASP A 129 -41.40 -9.21 11.88
N PHE A 130 -40.80 -10.19 11.18
CA PHE A 130 -41.53 -11.30 10.59
C PHE A 130 -42.31 -12.12 11.65
N LYS A 131 -41.66 -12.45 12.79
CA LYS A 131 -42.33 -13.18 13.88
C LYS A 131 -43.51 -12.41 14.45
N GLN A 132 -43.38 -11.10 14.61
CA GLN A 132 -44.45 -10.23 15.08
C GLN A 132 -45.64 -10.24 14.10
N VAL A 133 -45.37 -10.01 12.81
CA VAL A 133 -46.39 -10.03 11.76
C VAL A 133 -47.11 -11.38 11.69
N CYS A 134 -46.38 -12.50 11.83
CA CYS A 134 -46.99 -13.83 11.89
C CYS A 134 -47.90 -14.01 13.12
N ALA A 135 -47.50 -13.51 14.29
CA ALA A 135 -48.30 -13.57 15.50
C ALA A 135 -49.59 -12.76 15.36
N ASP A 136 -49.50 -11.54 14.82
CA ASP A 136 -50.65 -10.66 14.59
C ASP A 136 -51.60 -11.25 13.56
N LYS A 137 -51.07 -11.82 12.47
CA LYS A 137 -51.86 -12.55 11.47
C LYS A 137 -52.64 -13.70 12.12
N LEU A 138 -51.98 -14.55 12.90
CA LEU A 138 -52.63 -15.69 13.56
C LEU A 138 -53.72 -15.22 14.52
N PHE A 139 -53.46 -14.17 15.29
CA PHE A 139 -54.45 -13.58 16.20
C PHE A 139 -55.69 -13.09 15.44
N HIS A 140 -55.51 -12.41 14.31
CA HIS A 140 -56.62 -11.96 13.47
C HIS A 140 -57.38 -13.12 12.82
N GLU A 141 -56.70 -14.14 12.29
CA GLU A 141 -57.36 -15.32 11.70
C GLU A 141 -58.24 -16.07 12.71
N VAL A 142 -57.74 -16.26 13.93
CA VAL A 142 -58.51 -16.87 15.04
C VAL A 142 -59.70 -15.99 15.42
N THR A 143 -59.48 -14.68 15.53
CA THR A 143 -60.54 -13.72 15.90
C THR A 143 -61.64 -13.65 14.84
N ILE A 144 -61.28 -13.59 13.56
CA ILE A 144 -62.23 -13.64 12.43
C ILE A 144 -63.03 -14.94 12.48
N SER A 145 -62.39 -16.07 12.74
CA SER A 145 -63.07 -17.37 12.83
C SER A 145 -64.08 -17.40 13.98
N HIS A 146 -63.69 -16.87 15.15
CA HIS A 146 -64.58 -16.77 16.31
C HIS A 146 -65.78 -15.84 16.02
N ILE A 147 -65.55 -14.64 15.49
CA ILE A 147 -66.62 -13.68 15.15
C ILE A 147 -67.57 -14.29 14.11
N SER A 148 -67.03 -14.98 13.10
CA SER A 148 -67.83 -15.64 12.06
C SER A 148 -68.75 -16.72 12.63
N ALA A 149 -68.26 -17.51 13.61
CA ALA A 149 -69.08 -18.52 14.30
C ALA A 149 -70.21 -17.87 15.11
N VAL A 150 -69.93 -16.79 15.84
CA VAL A 150 -70.93 -16.01 16.58
C VAL A 150 -71.98 -15.44 15.63
N PHE A 151 -71.57 -14.85 14.51
CA PHE A 151 -72.49 -14.35 13.47
C PHE A 151 -73.33 -15.48 12.86
N GLY A 152 -72.79 -16.67 12.67
CA GLY A 152 -73.55 -17.84 12.21
C GLY A 152 -74.72 -18.18 13.13
N LEU A 153 -74.48 -18.19 14.46
CA LEU A 153 -75.52 -18.44 15.46
C LEU A 153 -76.58 -17.33 15.49
N VAL A 154 -76.14 -16.07 15.41
CA VAL A 154 -77.05 -14.90 15.41
C VAL A 154 -77.93 -14.93 14.17
N ASN A 155 -77.34 -15.15 12.99
CA ASN A 155 -78.10 -15.27 11.74
C ASN A 155 -79.06 -16.45 11.74
N LYS A 156 -78.73 -17.55 12.42
CA LYS A 156 -79.66 -18.67 12.62
C LYS A 156 -80.82 -18.27 13.53
N ALA A 157 -80.53 -17.65 14.68
CA ALA A 157 -81.55 -17.18 15.62
C ALA A 157 -82.54 -16.21 14.95
N LEU A 158 -82.04 -15.26 14.15
CA LEU A 158 -82.86 -14.29 13.42
C LEU A 158 -83.74 -14.91 12.31
N LYS A 159 -83.47 -16.16 11.91
CA LYS A 159 -84.27 -16.91 10.92
C LYS A 159 -85.31 -17.83 11.55
N CYS A 160 -85.31 -18.02 12.87
CA CYS A 160 -86.28 -18.86 13.57
C CYS A 160 -87.69 -18.25 13.48
N ILE A 161 -88.68 -19.06 13.09
CA ILE A 161 -90.09 -18.63 13.01
C ILE A 161 -90.76 -18.71 14.39
N ASN A 162 -90.30 -19.63 15.25
CA ASN A 162 -90.82 -19.81 16.60
C ASN A 162 -90.10 -18.90 17.60
N ASP A 163 -90.85 -18.03 18.27
CA ASP A 163 -90.34 -17.05 19.24
C ASP A 163 -89.51 -17.71 20.35
N THR A 164 -89.94 -18.88 20.84
CA THR A 164 -89.23 -19.58 21.91
C THR A 164 -87.86 -20.09 21.43
N GLU A 165 -87.79 -20.64 20.21
CA GLU A 165 -86.56 -21.15 19.62
C GLU A 165 -85.60 -20.01 19.24
N MET A 166 -86.14 -18.87 18.79
CA MET A 166 -85.39 -17.64 18.51
C MET A 166 -84.67 -17.17 19.78
N VAL A 167 -85.39 -17.06 20.91
CA VAL A 167 -84.81 -16.62 22.18
C VAL A 167 -83.76 -17.61 22.67
N LEU A 168 -84.04 -18.92 22.64
CA LEU A 168 -83.09 -19.94 23.09
C LEU A 168 -81.80 -19.94 22.26
N THR A 169 -81.89 -19.79 20.94
CA THR A 169 -80.72 -19.74 20.04
C THR A 169 -79.95 -18.41 20.20
N ALA A 170 -80.65 -17.29 20.40
CA ALA A 170 -80.02 -16.00 20.64
C ALA A 170 -79.23 -15.97 21.96
N LEU A 171 -79.77 -16.56 23.03
CA LEU A 171 -79.09 -16.63 24.34
C LEU A 171 -77.73 -17.33 24.28
N GLN A 172 -77.53 -18.26 23.34
CA GLN A 172 -76.25 -18.96 23.15
C GLN A 172 -75.11 -18.04 22.66
N SER A 173 -75.43 -16.89 22.05
CA SER A 173 -74.44 -16.01 21.39
C SER A 173 -74.49 -14.55 21.84
N ILE A 174 -75.58 -14.09 22.47
CA ILE A 174 -75.81 -12.67 22.79
C ILE A 174 -74.75 -12.06 23.74
N ASN A 175 -74.25 -12.84 24.71
CA ASN A 175 -73.21 -12.35 25.62
C ASN A 175 -71.86 -12.18 24.90
N GLN A 176 -71.51 -13.12 24.01
CA GLN A 176 -70.31 -13.02 23.18
C GLN A 176 -70.39 -11.82 22.23
N LEU A 177 -71.56 -11.59 21.64
CA LEU A 177 -71.80 -10.45 20.75
C LEU A 177 -71.61 -9.11 21.48
N ARG A 178 -72.11 -8.99 22.72
CA ARG A 178 -71.90 -7.80 23.56
C ARG A 178 -70.42 -7.56 23.86
N ILE A 179 -69.67 -8.63 24.16
CA ILE A 179 -68.22 -8.54 24.42
C ILE A 179 -67.47 -8.08 23.17
N ILE A 180 -67.78 -8.65 22.00
CA ILE A 180 -67.16 -8.29 20.71
C ILE A 180 -67.48 -6.84 20.33
N ALA A 181 -68.74 -6.43 20.47
CA ALA A 181 -69.19 -5.08 20.14
C ALA A 181 -68.65 -4.01 21.11
N GLY A 182 -68.35 -4.39 22.35
CA GLY A 182 -67.81 -3.49 23.37
C GLY A 182 -66.28 -3.35 23.37
N ARG A 183 -65.56 -4.06 22.49
CA ARG A 183 -64.11 -3.92 22.35
C ARG A 183 -63.77 -2.83 21.33
N GLU A 184 -62.77 -2.02 21.66
CA GLU A 184 -62.11 -1.13 20.70
C GLU A 184 -61.12 -1.94 19.86
N TRP A 185 -61.10 -1.68 18.55
CA TRP A 185 -60.25 -2.36 17.58
C TRP A 185 -59.28 -1.34 16.98
N GLU A 186 -57.99 -1.48 17.29
CA GLU A 186 -56.95 -0.65 16.68
C GLU A 186 -56.60 -1.20 15.29
N ASN A 187 -56.46 -0.30 14.30
CA ASN A 187 -55.90 -0.67 13.01
C ASN A 187 -54.39 -0.81 13.17
N SER A 188 -53.86 -2.01 12.93
CA SER A 188 -52.42 -2.23 12.89
C SER A 188 -51.82 -1.50 11.69
N ASP A 189 -50.82 -0.64 11.94
CA ASP A 189 -50.02 -0.02 10.89
C ASP A 189 -48.94 -1.01 10.43
N PHE A 190 -49.11 -1.59 9.24
CA PHE A 190 -48.22 -2.64 8.72
C PHE A 190 -47.03 -2.08 7.92
N ALA A 191 -46.80 -0.76 7.93
CA ALA A 191 -45.79 -0.11 7.11
C ALA A 191 -44.42 0.02 7.81
N ASN A 192 -43.73 -1.09 8.06
CA ASN A 192 -42.30 -1.05 8.42
C ASN A 192 -41.48 -1.94 7.50
N VAL A 193 -41.07 -1.39 6.34
CA VAL A 193 -40.06 -2.02 5.49
C VAL A 193 -38.70 -1.67 6.08
N VAL A 194 -37.92 -2.67 6.48
CA VAL A 194 -36.53 -2.47 6.91
C VAL A 194 -35.72 -2.02 5.71
N LEU A 195 -35.22 -0.78 5.74
CA LEU A 195 -34.38 -0.21 4.68
C LEU A 195 -32.96 -0.03 5.20
N PHE A 196 -31.97 -0.43 4.40
CA PHE A 196 -30.58 -0.06 4.63
C PHE A 196 -30.34 1.34 4.06
N THR A 197 -30.14 2.33 4.93
CA THR A 197 -29.72 3.68 4.53
C THR A 197 -28.21 3.80 4.68
N PRO A 198 -27.43 3.84 3.58
CA PRO A 198 -26.00 3.99 3.68
C PRO A 198 -25.65 5.40 4.20
N VAL A 199 -24.91 5.46 5.30
CA VAL A 199 -24.32 6.69 5.81
C VAL A 199 -22.84 6.70 5.43
N PHE A 200 -22.47 7.51 4.44
CA PHE A 200 -21.07 7.73 4.03
C PHE A 200 -20.45 8.87 4.86
N GLU A 201 -20.23 8.63 6.15
CA GLU A 201 -19.35 9.47 6.99
C GLU A 201 -18.01 8.75 7.19
N PHE A 202 -17.28 8.51 6.10
CA PHE A 202 -15.83 8.37 6.24
C PHE A 202 -15.34 9.76 6.62
N GLN A 203 -14.79 9.90 7.82
CA GLN A 203 -14.43 11.20 8.39
C GLN A 203 -13.79 12.11 7.34
N LYS A 204 -14.25 13.36 7.34
CA LYS A 204 -14.00 14.44 6.37
C LYS A 204 -12.54 14.89 6.27
N GLU A 205 -11.61 14.05 6.68
CA GLU A 205 -10.18 14.26 6.65
C GLU A 205 -9.59 13.10 5.87
N THR A 206 -9.18 13.39 4.64
CA THR A 206 -8.33 12.55 3.77
C THR A 206 -7.63 11.43 4.54
N LEU A 207 -8.11 10.19 4.42
CA LEU A 207 -7.48 9.04 5.06
C LEU A 207 -6.06 8.94 4.51
N THR A 208 -5.07 9.22 5.36
CA THR A 208 -3.67 9.04 4.98
C THR A 208 -3.37 7.55 5.03
N VAL A 209 -3.08 6.96 3.88
CA VAL A 209 -2.93 5.53 3.65
C VAL A 209 -1.50 5.06 3.94
N GLY A 210 -0.54 5.99 3.91
CA GLY A 210 0.85 5.72 4.24
C GLY A 210 1.79 6.77 3.67
N GLU A 211 3.08 6.65 3.99
CA GLU A 211 4.16 7.48 3.47
C GLU A 211 5.27 6.58 2.94
N ILE A 212 5.78 6.87 1.74
CA ILE A 212 6.97 6.20 1.18
C ILE A 212 7.98 7.27 0.81
N GLY A 213 9.11 7.32 1.52
CA GLY A 213 10.23 8.21 1.21
C GLY A 213 9.86 9.71 1.19
N GLY A 214 9.01 10.18 2.11
CA GLY A 214 8.56 11.58 2.16
C GLY A 214 7.34 11.89 1.30
N ILE A 215 6.77 10.91 0.60
CA ILE A 215 5.57 11.07 -0.23
C ILE A 215 4.37 10.45 0.49
N GLY A 216 3.41 11.28 0.89
CA GLY A 216 2.18 10.84 1.55
C GLY A 216 1.11 10.42 0.53
N PHE A 217 0.49 9.27 0.79
CA PHE A 217 -0.65 8.75 0.03
C PHE A 217 -1.93 9.04 0.80
N ARG A 218 -2.94 9.61 0.11
CA ARG A 218 -4.25 9.87 0.72
C ARG A 218 -5.37 9.32 -0.16
N VAL A 219 -6.43 8.84 0.47
CA VAL A 219 -7.70 8.59 -0.23
C VAL A 219 -8.41 9.94 -0.38
N ALA A 220 -8.47 10.45 -1.60
CA ALA A 220 -9.38 11.53 -1.94
C ALA A 220 -10.75 10.91 -2.24
N ASP A 221 -11.79 11.53 -1.70
CA ASP A 221 -13.19 11.19 -1.85
C ASP A 221 -13.59 10.61 -3.22
N SER A 222 -14.43 9.56 -3.23
CA SER A 222 -15.21 9.01 -4.37
C SER A 222 -14.54 8.79 -5.75
N LYS A 223 -13.27 9.17 -5.95
CA LYS A 223 -12.62 9.32 -7.27
C LYS A 223 -11.17 8.80 -7.34
N GLY A 224 -10.59 8.31 -6.24
CA GLY A 224 -9.34 7.52 -6.29
C GLY A 224 -8.23 7.96 -5.33
N LEU A 225 -7.07 7.27 -5.43
CA LEU A 225 -5.84 7.57 -4.69
C LEU A 225 -5.14 8.80 -5.27
N GLU A 226 -4.88 9.82 -4.45
CA GLU A 226 -4.06 10.98 -4.84
C GLU A 226 -2.64 10.87 -4.27
N MET A 227 -1.64 11.11 -5.12
CA MET A 227 -0.23 11.21 -4.74
C MET A 227 0.16 12.66 -4.47
N VAL A 228 0.63 12.96 -3.25
CA VAL A 228 1.10 14.31 -2.90
C VAL A 228 2.61 14.27 -2.65
N ASN A 229 3.38 14.80 -3.61
CA ASN A 229 4.81 15.08 -3.46
C ASN A 229 4.98 16.46 -2.79
N PRO A 230 5.93 16.65 -1.84
CA PRO A 230 6.26 17.97 -1.29
C PRO A 230 6.65 19.04 -2.32
N SER A 231 6.85 18.69 -3.60
CA SER A 231 7.21 19.61 -4.69
C SER A 231 6.08 19.92 -5.70
N GLY A 232 4.88 19.33 -5.54
CA GLY A 232 3.74 19.58 -6.45
C GLY A 232 2.88 18.34 -6.71
N CYS A 233 1.56 18.53 -6.71
CA CYS A 233 0.55 17.48 -6.85
C CYS A 233 0.46 16.96 -8.30
N VAL A 234 0.59 15.64 -8.50
CA VAL A 234 0.34 15.00 -9.81
C VAL A 234 -0.88 14.12 -9.68
N ARG A 235 -1.95 14.48 -10.39
CA ARG A 235 -3.21 13.74 -10.42
C ARG A 235 -3.08 12.63 -11.47
N LEU A 236 -3.04 11.37 -11.05
CA LEU A 236 -3.13 10.24 -11.98
C LEU A 236 -4.61 10.05 -12.35
N ASN A 237 -4.98 10.27 -13.60
CA ASN A 237 -6.33 10.00 -14.09
C ASN A 237 -6.59 8.49 -14.05
N ALA A 238 -7.54 8.08 -13.21
CA ALA A 238 -8.00 6.70 -13.13
C ALA A 238 -8.85 6.35 -14.36
N SER A 239 -8.21 5.79 -15.39
CA SER A 239 -8.91 5.18 -16.54
C SER A 239 -9.01 3.66 -16.46
N TYR A 240 -8.58 3.01 -15.37
CA TYR A 240 -8.66 1.56 -15.21
C TYR A 240 -9.39 1.20 -13.92
N VAL A 241 -10.71 1.07 -14.00
CA VAL A 241 -11.49 0.37 -12.97
C VAL A 241 -11.38 -1.13 -13.28
N PHE A 242 -10.62 -1.85 -12.45
CA PHE A 242 -10.67 -3.31 -12.44
C PHE A 242 -12.04 -3.75 -11.91
N LYS A 243 -12.82 -4.41 -12.76
CA LYS A 243 -14.08 -5.05 -12.38
C LYS A 243 -13.73 -6.38 -11.74
N VAL A 244 -13.87 -6.51 -10.43
CA VAL A 244 -13.82 -7.81 -9.74
C VAL A 244 -15.19 -8.47 -9.97
N SER A 245 -15.27 -9.36 -10.95
CA SER A 245 -16.39 -10.30 -11.07
C SER A 245 -16.11 -11.49 -10.17
N CYS A 246 -16.95 -11.71 -9.16
CA CYS A 246 -17.07 -13.03 -8.54
C CYS A 246 -17.82 -13.92 -9.55
N ASP A 247 -17.16 -14.97 -10.02
CA ASP A 247 -17.65 -15.88 -11.05
C ASP A 247 -18.92 -16.64 -10.61
N THR A 248 -19.94 -16.61 -11.46
CA THR A 248 -20.66 -17.82 -11.93
C THR A 248 -21.52 -17.44 -13.15
N ALA A 249 -21.20 -18.06 -14.29
CA ALA A 249 -21.95 -18.22 -15.55
C ALA A 249 -21.22 -17.65 -16.77
N GLU A 250 -20.83 -18.56 -17.67
CA GLU A 250 -20.32 -18.26 -19.01
C GLU A 250 -21.30 -17.36 -19.75
N GLY A 251 -20.91 -16.11 -19.97
CA GLY A 251 -21.66 -15.13 -20.74
C GLY A 251 -20.71 -14.30 -21.60
N PRO A 252 -21.15 -13.82 -22.77
CA PRO A 252 -20.29 -13.17 -23.77
C PRO A 252 -19.69 -11.85 -23.25
N LEU A 253 -18.48 -11.55 -23.72
CA LEU A 253 -17.73 -10.34 -23.37
C LEU A 253 -18.43 -9.10 -23.94
N VAL A 254 -18.65 -8.08 -23.11
CA VAL A 254 -19.41 -6.86 -23.48
C VAL A 254 -18.53 -5.61 -23.31
N ASP A 255 -18.55 -4.71 -24.30
CA ASP A 255 -17.88 -3.41 -24.24
C ASP A 255 -18.52 -2.51 -23.17
N GLY A 256 -17.72 -2.06 -22.20
CA GLY A 256 -18.16 -1.21 -21.08
C GLY A 256 -18.57 0.22 -21.44
N ARG A 257 -18.30 0.71 -22.66
CA ARG A 257 -18.82 2.01 -23.13
C ARG A 257 -20.18 1.90 -23.81
N THR A 258 -20.46 0.79 -24.49
CA THR A 258 -21.60 0.69 -25.42
C THR A 258 -22.58 -0.44 -25.09
N GLY A 259 -22.22 -1.37 -24.21
CA GLY A 259 -23.08 -2.49 -23.81
C GLY A 259 -23.27 -3.55 -24.89
N ARG A 260 -22.44 -3.57 -25.95
CA ARG A 260 -22.52 -4.55 -27.04
C ARG A 260 -21.53 -5.70 -26.87
N GLU A 261 -21.92 -6.90 -27.27
CA GLU A 261 -21.06 -8.09 -27.27
C GLU A 261 -19.91 -7.96 -28.28
N VAL A 262 -18.70 -8.30 -27.84
CA VAL A 262 -17.46 -8.18 -28.62
C VAL A 262 -16.90 -9.58 -28.89
N SER A 263 -16.70 -9.91 -30.16
CA SER A 263 -16.09 -11.20 -30.54
C SER A 263 -14.56 -11.13 -30.44
N LEU A 264 -13.93 -12.24 -30.02
CA LEU A 264 -12.53 -12.37 -29.57
C LEU A 264 -11.43 -12.03 -30.59
N HIS A 265 -11.75 -11.47 -31.76
CA HIS A 265 -10.80 -11.29 -32.87
C HIS A 265 -10.33 -9.85 -33.14
N GLN A 266 -10.60 -8.88 -32.25
CA GLN A 266 -10.23 -7.46 -32.48
C GLN A 266 -9.37 -6.80 -31.38
N ALA A 267 -8.90 -7.54 -30.37
CA ALA A 267 -8.18 -6.94 -29.22
C ALA A 267 -6.65 -6.79 -29.39
N ASN A 268 -6.07 -7.07 -30.56
CA ASN A 268 -4.63 -6.97 -30.81
C ASN A 268 -4.27 -5.89 -31.83
N THR A 269 -4.62 -4.64 -31.53
CA THR A 269 -3.83 -3.48 -31.97
C THR A 269 -4.34 -2.25 -31.23
N LEU A 270 -3.52 -1.68 -30.35
CA LEU A 270 -3.30 -0.24 -30.17
C LEU A 270 -2.25 -0.03 -29.06
N HIS A 271 -1.13 0.56 -29.48
CA HIS A 271 -0.01 1.04 -28.66
C HIS A 271 -0.39 2.23 -27.78
#